data_AF-A0A835LX60-F1
#
_entry.id   AF-A0A835LX60-F1
#
_cell.length_a   1.000
_cell.length_b   1.000
_cell.length_c   1.000
_cell.angle_alpha   90.00
_cell.angle_beta   90.00
_cell.angle_gamma   90.00
#
_symmetry.space_group_name_H-M   'P 1'
#
loop_
_entity.id
_entity.type
_entity.pdbx_description
1 polymer ?
#
loop_
_entity_poly.entity_id
_entity_poly.type
_entity_poly.pdbx_seq_one_letter_code
_entity_poly.pdbx_strand_id
1 'polypeptide(L)'
;MPFDSIGFVYRANFKLLRSNEACQRYSEACIQLCRDMGVKVIDLYTAIQKTDSWKTSCFIDGVHLSSGGSKIVVDEILKVLKEAEWEPSLYWKSLPSEFAENPLSAHKEGAINADEWTLYRENWH
;
A
#
# COMPACT_ATOMS: atom_id res chain seq x y z
N MET A 1 -7.35 -51.08 -29.46
CA MET A 1 -7.45 -49.83 -28.68
C MET A 1 -7.54 -50.22 -27.22
N PRO A 2 -6.61 -49.70 -26.40
CA PRO A 2 -7.02 -48.76 -25.37
C PRO A 2 -6.19 -47.47 -25.41
N PHE A 3 -6.85 -46.39 -24.99
CA PHE A 3 -6.36 -45.03 -24.85
C PHE A 3 -5.51 -44.95 -23.56
N ASP A 4 -4.20 -44.74 -23.67
CA ASP A 4 -3.35 -44.37 -22.51
C ASP A 4 -2.06 -43.71 -23.03
N SER A 5 -2.06 -42.39 -23.30
CA SER A 5 -0.84 -41.57 -23.49
C SER A 5 -1.09 -40.04 -23.58
N ILE A 6 -2.07 -39.47 -22.88
CA ILE A 6 -2.25 -38.00 -22.82
C ILE A 6 -2.33 -37.52 -21.36
N GLY A 7 -1.33 -37.87 -20.55
CA GLY A 7 -1.29 -37.45 -19.13
C GLY A 7 0.05 -36.92 -18.64
N PHE A 8 1.17 -37.19 -19.34
CA PHE A 8 2.50 -36.98 -18.75
C PHE A 8 3.26 -35.74 -19.25
N VAL A 9 2.68 -34.93 -20.16
CA VAL A 9 3.41 -33.83 -20.83
C VAL A 9 2.95 -32.42 -20.42
N TYR A 10 2.04 -32.27 -19.45
CA TYR A 10 1.59 -30.94 -18.97
C TYR A 10 2.07 -30.55 -17.57
N ARG A 11 3.25 -31.02 -17.14
CA ARG A 11 4.03 -30.30 -16.11
C ARG A 11 4.99 -29.35 -16.81
N ALA A 12 4.43 -28.33 -17.45
CA ALA A 12 5.20 -27.15 -17.78
C ALA A 12 5.83 -26.67 -16.47
N ASN A 13 7.16 -26.69 -16.42
CA ASN A 13 7.98 -26.02 -15.41
C ASN A 13 7.70 -24.51 -15.51
N PHE A 14 6.55 -24.05 -15.01
CA PHE A 14 6.34 -22.65 -14.68
C PHE A 14 7.25 -22.38 -13.48
N LYS A 15 8.51 -22.06 -13.76
CA LYS A 15 9.38 -21.35 -12.83
C LYS A 15 8.52 -20.22 -12.26
N LEU A 16 8.30 -20.22 -10.94
CA LEU A 16 7.40 -19.28 -10.30
C LEU A 16 7.80 -17.87 -10.73
N LEU A 17 7.00 -17.23 -11.61
CA LEU A 17 7.36 -15.94 -12.21
C LEU A 17 7.41 -14.82 -11.16
N ARG A 18 6.84 -15.07 -9.97
CA ARG A 18 6.78 -14.14 -8.85
C ARG A 18 7.79 -14.53 -7.77
N SER A 19 9.01 -14.03 -7.90
CA SER A 19 10.06 -14.14 -6.89
C SER A 19 10.34 -12.79 -6.25
N ASN A 20 10.75 -12.75 -4.97
CA ASN A 20 11.06 -11.50 -4.28
C ASN A 20 12.22 -10.75 -4.95
N GLU A 21 13.18 -11.48 -5.50
CA GLU A 21 14.32 -10.94 -6.26
C GLU A 21 13.88 -10.26 -7.56
N ALA A 22 12.80 -10.77 -8.19
CA ALA A 22 12.21 -10.11 -9.35
C ALA A 22 11.48 -8.84 -8.92
N CYS A 23 10.72 -8.89 -7.82
CA CYS A 23 10.07 -7.72 -7.22
C CYS A 23 11.07 -6.61 -6.93
N GLN A 24 12.24 -6.94 -6.37
CA GLN A 24 13.33 -6.00 -6.14
C GLN A 24 13.77 -5.27 -7.42
N ARG A 25 14.06 -6.03 -8.48
CA ARG A 25 14.52 -5.44 -9.76
C ARG A 25 13.49 -4.48 -10.36
N TYR A 26 12.21 -4.84 -10.28
CA TYR A 26 11.13 -3.95 -10.71
C TYR A 26 11.03 -2.72 -9.81
N SER A 27 11.17 -2.86 -8.48
CA SER A 27 11.18 -1.73 -7.55
C SER A 27 12.31 -0.76 -7.86
N GLU A 28 13.54 -1.26 -8.02
CA GLU A 28 14.74 -0.47 -8.36
C GLU A 28 14.58 0.27 -9.70
N ALA A 29 14.03 -0.41 -10.72
CA ALA A 29 13.74 0.22 -12.01
C ALA A 29 12.68 1.32 -11.91
N CYS A 30 11.60 1.11 -11.14
CA CYS A 30 10.58 2.13 -10.90
C CYS A 30 11.14 3.33 -10.13
N ILE A 31 12.00 3.10 -9.14
CA ILE A 31 12.68 4.17 -8.41
C ILE A 31 13.55 5.01 -9.34
N GLN A 32 14.32 4.36 -10.21
CA GLN A 32 15.14 5.08 -11.19
C GLN A 32 14.28 5.88 -12.15
N LEU A 33 13.21 5.29 -12.69
CA LEU A 33 12.27 5.99 -13.58
C LEU A 33 11.65 7.22 -12.89
N CYS A 34 11.22 7.10 -11.63
CA CYS A 34 10.66 8.23 -10.89
C CYS A 34 11.67 9.36 -10.72
N ARG A 35 12.95 9.03 -10.46
CA ARG A 35 14.04 10.01 -10.39
C ARG A 35 14.25 10.70 -11.73
N ASP A 36 14.29 9.93 -12.82
CA ASP A 36 14.50 10.47 -14.18
C ASP A 36 13.35 11.39 -14.60
N MET A 37 12.12 11.09 -14.17
CA MET A 37 10.93 11.90 -14.43
C MET A 37 10.72 13.06 -13.44
N GLY A 38 11.52 13.15 -12.38
CA GLY A 38 11.35 14.15 -11.32
C GLY A 38 10.05 13.99 -10.51
N VAL A 39 9.48 12.77 -10.44
CA VAL A 39 8.29 12.48 -9.64
C VAL A 39 8.66 11.84 -8.30
N LYS A 40 7.84 12.06 -7.27
CA LYS A 40 8.06 11.44 -5.96
C LYS A 40 7.83 9.92 -6.06
N VAL A 41 8.59 9.16 -5.27
CA VAL A 41 8.55 7.70 -5.25
C VAL A 41 8.31 7.18 -3.83
N ILE A 42 7.60 6.06 -3.75
CA ILE A 42 7.38 5.30 -2.51
C ILE A 42 7.99 3.91 -2.70
N ASP A 43 9.09 3.63 -2.00
CA ASP A 43 9.78 2.33 -2.05
C ASP A 43 9.17 1.34 -1.04
N LEU A 44 8.03 0.75 -1.44
CA LEU A 44 7.34 -0.23 -0.61
C LEU A 44 8.14 -1.53 -0.42
N TYR A 45 8.99 -1.90 -1.39
CA TYR A 45 9.83 -3.10 -1.28
C TYR A 45 10.75 -2.99 -0.06
N THR A 46 11.45 -1.86 0.08
CA THR A 46 12.31 -1.62 1.24
C THR A 46 11.49 -1.35 2.50
N ALA A 47 10.41 -0.57 2.42
CA ALA A 47 9.61 -0.21 3.59
C ALA A 47 9.00 -1.42 4.31
N ILE A 48 8.41 -2.36 3.56
CA ILE A 48 7.82 -3.59 4.11
C ILE A 48 8.88 -4.44 4.82
N GLN A 49 10.06 -4.56 4.22
CA GLN A 49 11.15 -5.40 4.74
C GLN A 49 11.85 -4.86 6.00
N LYS A 50 11.54 -3.63 6.44
CA LYS A 50 12.00 -3.11 7.75
C LYS A 50 11.40 -3.87 8.94
N THR A 51 10.32 -4.62 8.72
CA THR A 51 9.71 -5.47 9.74
C THR A 51 10.36 -6.86 9.70
N ASP A 52 10.97 -7.33 10.80
CA ASP A 52 11.70 -8.62 10.82
C ASP A 52 10.85 -9.81 10.33
N SER A 53 9.56 -9.82 10.66
CA SER A 53 8.61 -10.88 10.29
C SER A 53 7.78 -10.56 9.04
N TRP A 54 8.22 -9.62 8.19
CA TRP A 54 7.41 -9.06 7.10
C TRP A 54 6.71 -10.11 6.20
N LYS A 55 7.37 -11.24 5.94
CA LYS A 55 6.82 -12.31 5.08
C LYS A 55 5.51 -12.89 5.60
N THR A 56 5.36 -12.96 6.92
CA THR A 56 4.19 -13.55 7.58
C THR A 56 3.30 -12.51 8.22
N SER A 57 3.83 -11.34 8.61
CA SER A 57 3.06 -10.29 9.28
C SER A 57 2.47 -9.26 8.33
N CYS A 58 3.12 -8.97 7.19
CA CYS A 58 2.67 -7.95 6.24
C CYS A 58 1.76 -8.49 5.12
N PHE A 59 1.59 -9.81 5.00
CA PHE A 59 0.81 -10.43 3.93
C PHE A 59 -0.20 -11.45 4.47
N ILE A 60 -1.36 -11.57 3.80
CA ILE A 60 -2.42 -12.54 4.13
C ILE A 60 -2.09 -13.91 3.51
N ASP A 61 -1.75 -13.92 2.22
CA ASP A 61 -1.53 -15.11 1.40
C ASP A 61 -0.15 -15.13 0.72
N GLY A 62 0.75 -14.24 1.18
CA GLY A 62 2.06 -14.02 0.58
C GLY A 62 2.09 -13.02 -0.59
N VAL A 63 0.94 -12.45 -0.99
CA VAL A 63 0.85 -11.41 -2.03
C VAL A 63 -0.02 -10.23 -1.59
N HIS A 64 -1.22 -10.48 -1.06
CA HIS A 64 -2.11 -9.43 -0.57
C HIS A 64 -1.66 -8.94 0.80
N LEU A 65 -1.68 -7.62 1.00
CA LEU A 65 -1.26 -7.02 2.26
C LEU A 65 -2.24 -7.37 3.39
N SER A 66 -1.69 -7.66 4.57
CA SER A 66 -2.45 -7.70 5.81
C SER A 66 -2.83 -6.28 6.25
N SER A 67 -3.57 -6.17 7.36
CA SER A 67 -3.78 -4.87 8.02
C SER A 67 -2.44 -4.21 8.40
N GLY A 68 -1.51 -5.00 8.94
CA GLY A 68 -0.16 -4.52 9.29
C GLY A 68 0.64 -4.06 8.07
N GLY A 69 0.57 -4.80 6.95
CA GLY A 69 1.21 -4.40 5.69
C GLY A 69 0.59 -3.13 5.08
N SER A 70 -0.74 -3.03 5.11
CA SER A 70 -1.46 -1.85 4.62
C SER A 70 -1.14 -0.60 5.44
N LYS A 71 -0.92 -0.75 6.75
CA LYS A 71 -0.49 0.36 7.60
C LYS A 71 0.85 0.95 7.15
N ILE A 72 1.82 0.11 6.77
CA ILE A 72 3.11 0.57 6.24
C ILE A 72 2.91 1.37 4.94
N VAL A 73 2.03 0.90 4.04
CA VAL A 73 1.73 1.60 2.78
C VAL A 73 1.17 2.99 3.05
N VAL A 74 0.19 3.10 3.95
CA VAL A 74 -0.38 4.38 4.34
C VAL A 74 0.71 5.28 4.94
N ASP A 75 1.46 4.80 5.93
CA ASP A 75 2.52 5.60 6.58
C ASP A 75 3.52 6.20 5.57
N GLU A 76 3.95 5.43 4.56
CA GLU A 76 4.87 5.91 3.52
C GLU A 76 4.18 6.88 2.51
N ILE A 77 2.92 6.67 2.15
CA ILE A 77 2.15 7.63 1.33
C ILE A 77 2.03 8.96 2.06
N LEU A 78 1.58 8.94 3.32
CA LEU A 78 1.36 10.15 4.11
C LEU A 78 2.67 10.92 4.31
N LYS A 79 3.80 10.21 4.48
CA LYS A 79 5.13 10.80 4.52
C LYS A 79 5.44 11.58 3.24
N VAL A 80 5.28 10.96 2.06
CA VAL A 80 5.54 11.63 0.78
C VAL A 80 4.63 12.83 0.57
N LEU A 81 3.34 12.71 0.87
CA LEU A 81 2.38 13.82 0.73
C LEU A 81 2.74 15.00 1.65
N LYS A 82 3.23 14.72 2.86
CA LYS A 82 3.63 15.74 3.84
C LYS A 82 4.96 16.42 3.49
N GLU A 83 5.92 15.67 2.95
CA GLU A 83 7.26 16.16 2.60
C GLU A 83 7.33 16.77 1.19
N ALA A 84 6.31 16.56 0.35
CA ALA A 84 6.26 17.13 -0.98
C ALA A 84 5.94 18.63 -0.92
N GLU A 85 6.86 19.44 -1.43
CA GLU A 85 6.68 20.89 -1.66
C GLU A 85 5.86 21.15 -2.93
N TRP A 86 4.65 20.57 -2.99
CA TRP A 86 3.70 20.78 -4.09
C TRP A 86 2.74 21.93 -3.75
N GLU A 87 2.39 22.72 -4.77
CA GLU A 87 1.35 23.75 -4.67
C GLU A 87 0.24 23.49 -5.70
N PRO A 88 -1.02 23.25 -5.26
CA PRO A 88 -1.44 23.11 -3.86
C PRO A 88 -0.91 21.84 -3.20
N SER A 89 -0.71 21.86 -1.88
CA SER A 89 -0.32 20.67 -1.12
C SER A 89 -1.41 19.60 -1.19
N LEU A 90 -1.02 18.33 -1.39
CA LEU A 90 -1.91 17.17 -1.33
C LEU A 90 -1.94 16.53 0.07
N TYR A 91 -1.28 17.12 1.06
CA TYR A 91 -1.41 16.70 2.45
C TYR A 91 -2.81 17.05 2.95
N TRP A 92 -3.59 16.05 3.37
CA TRP A 92 -5.03 16.22 3.64
C TRP A 92 -5.34 17.27 4.73
N LYS A 93 -4.43 17.53 5.67
CA LYS A 93 -4.63 18.61 6.68
C LYS A 93 -4.45 20.02 6.10
N SER A 94 -3.83 20.13 4.94
CA SER A 94 -3.66 21.38 4.20
C SER A 94 -4.75 21.60 3.17
N LEU A 95 -5.55 20.57 2.86
CA LEU A 95 -6.69 20.68 1.96
C LEU A 95 -7.88 21.33 2.69
N PRO A 96 -8.60 22.26 2.06
CA PRO A 96 -9.83 22.79 2.63
C PRO A 96 -10.87 21.67 2.74
N SER A 97 -11.70 21.70 3.79
CA SER A 97 -12.88 20.85 3.83
C SER A 97 -13.83 21.26 2.70
N GLU A 98 -14.26 20.30 1.88
CA GLU A 98 -15.17 20.55 0.74
C GLU A 98 -16.49 21.20 1.20
N PHE A 99 -16.90 20.90 2.43
CA PHE A 99 -18.04 21.50 3.10
C PHE A 99 -17.54 22.24 4.36
N ALA A 100 -17.72 23.56 4.40
CA ALA A 100 -17.35 24.39 5.56
C ALA A 100 -18.27 24.15 6.77
N GLU A 101 -19.46 23.61 6.53
CA GLU A 101 -20.45 23.31 7.55
C GLU A 101 -20.33 21.85 7.96
N ASN A 102 -19.90 21.60 9.19
CA ASN A 102 -20.03 20.28 9.79
C ASN A 102 -21.54 20.02 10.04
N PRO A 103 -22.18 19.04 9.38
CA PRO A 103 -23.58 18.70 9.67
C PRO A 103 -23.78 18.29 11.14
N LEU A 104 -22.71 17.88 11.83
CA LEU A 104 -22.71 17.49 13.24
C LEU A 104 -22.61 18.70 14.20
N SER A 105 -22.27 19.89 13.72
CA SER A 105 -22.24 21.11 14.57
C SER A 105 -23.63 21.54 15.05
N ALA A 106 -24.69 21.02 14.42
CA ALA A 106 -26.08 21.18 14.85
C ALA A 106 -26.45 20.28 16.05
N HIS A 107 -25.66 19.24 16.37
CA HIS A 107 -25.88 18.36 17.52
C HIS A 107 -24.68 18.46 18.50
N LYS A 108 -24.76 19.41 19.42
CA LYS A 108 -23.70 19.76 20.38
C LYS A 108 -23.45 18.77 21.52
N GLU A 109 -23.99 17.55 21.49
CA GLU A 109 -23.65 16.51 22.47
C GLU A 109 -23.29 15.21 21.74
N GLY A 110 -22.00 14.89 21.74
CA GLY A 110 -21.47 13.63 21.20
C GLY A 110 -20.83 13.68 19.80
N ALA A 111 -20.59 14.87 19.23
CA ALA A 111 -19.97 14.99 17.91
C ALA A 111 -18.52 14.47 17.91
N ILE A 112 -18.29 13.37 17.20
CA ILE A 112 -16.97 12.79 16.91
C ILE A 112 -16.23 13.77 15.99
N ASN A 113 -15.04 14.22 16.40
CA ASN A 113 -14.26 15.15 15.60
C ASN A 113 -13.72 14.44 14.35
N ALA A 114 -14.13 14.90 13.16
CA ALA A 114 -13.66 14.38 11.88
C ALA A 114 -12.22 14.81 11.51
N ASP A 115 -11.58 15.63 12.35
CA ASP A 115 -10.15 15.94 12.26
C ASP A 115 -9.32 14.88 12.99
N GLU A 116 -9.99 14.04 13.80
CA GLU A 116 -9.43 13.02 14.66
C GLU A 116 -9.65 11.61 14.08
N TRP A 117 -9.85 11.49 12.76
CA TRP A 117 -9.77 10.19 12.09
C TRP A 117 -8.34 9.69 12.22
N THR A 118 -8.09 8.97 13.30
CA THR A 118 -6.99 8.03 13.43
C THR A 118 -7.16 7.07 12.25
N LEU A 119 -6.37 7.29 11.20
CA LEU A 119 -6.43 6.54 9.94
C LEU A 119 -5.94 5.08 10.10
N TYR A 120 -6.04 4.54 11.30
CA TYR A 120 -5.72 3.20 11.74
C TYR A 120 -6.78 2.79 12.77
N ARG A 121 -7.96 2.38 12.30
CA ARG A 121 -8.90 1.69 13.19
C ARG A 121 -8.33 0.31 13.48
N GLU A 122 -7.78 0.14 14.68
CA GLU A 122 -7.29 -1.15 15.18
C GLU A 122 -8.42 -2.18 15.40
N ASN A 123 -9.70 -1.79 15.25
CA ASN A 123 -10.86 -2.57 15.67
C ASN A 123 -11.96 -2.71 14.60
N TRP A 124 -11.64 -3.30 13.43
CA TRP A 124 -12.67 -3.90 12.58
C TRP A 124 -12.52 -5.43 12.63
N HIS A 125 -13.23 -6.04 13.58
CA HIS A 125 -13.55 -7.47 13.64
C HIS A 125 -15.07 -7.60 13.70
#